data_AF-A0A089IHZ7-F1
#
_entry.id   AF-A0A089IHZ7-F1
#
_cell.length_a   1.000
_cell.length_b   1.000
_cell.length_c   1.000
_cell.angle_alpha   90.00
_cell.angle_beta   90.00
_cell.angle_gamma   90.00
#
_symmetry.space_group_name_H-M   'P 1'
#
loop_
_entity.id
_entity.type
_entity.pdbx_description
1 polymer ?
#
loop_
_entity_poly.entity_id
_entity_poly.type
_entity_poly.pdbx_seq_one_letter_code
_entity_poly.pdbx_strand_id
1 'polypeptide(L)'
;MSVSIYYTCTREYVLTESEQQAITAIVQRYDQDFEGKDRAESFTVYKFDSSRSTEIFAGATKLSMTDQIEDLLNDLFHWLKCLTEIRRKVDGGEWHVHLDDIDAVWDDELGWKMPEN
;
A
#
# COMPACT_ATOMS: atom_id res chain seq x y z
N MET A 1 -14.26 -13.29 8.12
CA MET A 1 -13.95 -11.85 8.20
C MET A 1 -12.68 -11.67 7.40
N SER A 2 -12.65 -10.73 6.47
CA SER A 2 -11.45 -10.47 5.65
C SER A 2 -10.71 -9.27 6.19
N VAL A 3 -9.38 -9.36 6.22
CA VAL A 3 -8.49 -8.28 6.63
C VAL A 3 -7.95 -7.60 5.37
N SER A 4 -7.96 -6.27 5.33
CA SER A 4 -7.40 -5.51 4.20
C SER A 4 -6.46 -4.42 4.70
N ILE A 5 -5.41 -4.16 3.95
CA ILE A 5 -4.59 -2.96 4.12
C ILE A 5 -5.18 -1.84 3.27
N TYR A 6 -5.33 -0.68 3.87
CA TYR A 6 -5.83 0.54 3.25
C TYR A 6 -4.72 1.58 3.25
N TYR A 7 -4.63 2.35 2.19
CA TYR A 7 -3.62 3.38 2.04
C TYR A 7 -4.16 4.59 1.30
N THR A 8 -3.83 5.77 1.80
CA THR A 8 -4.11 7.05 1.17
C THR A 8 -2.90 7.96 1.27
N CYS A 9 -2.72 8.82 0.26
CA CYS A 9 -1.82 9.96 0.30
C CYS A 9 -2.58 11.18 -0.17
N THR A 10 -2.46 12.27 0.59
CA THR A 10 -3.08 13.54 0.25
C THR A 10 -2.04 14.65 0.07
N ARG A 11 -2.17 15.45 -0.99
CA ARG A 11 -1.38 16.66 -1.22
C ARG A 11 -2.10 17.59 -2.21
N GLU A 12 -1.66 18.86 -2.28
CA GLU A 12 -2.33 19.90 -3.09
C GLU A 12 -2.18 19.73 -4.62
N TYR A 13 -1.25 18.90 -5.09
CA TYR A 13 -0.97 18.69 -6.50
C TYR A 13 -1.00 17.21 -6.86
N VAL A 14 -1.54 16.85 -8.03
CA VAL A 14 -1.65 15.45 -8.47
C VAL A 14 -0.29 14.76 -8.65
N LEU A 15 -0.28 13.42 -8.70
CA LEU A 15 0.91 12.65 -9.05
C LEU A 15 1.46 13.07 -10.42
N THR A 16 2.74 13.35 -10.48
CA THR A 16 3.45 13.60 -11.75
C THR A 16 3.51 12.32 -12.59
N GLU A 17 3.74 12.45 -13.89
CA GLU A 17 3.90 11.28 -14.76
C GLU A 17 5.05 10.36 -14.31
N SER A 18 6.15 10.95 -13.81
CA SER A 18 7.29 10.19 -13.28
C SER A 18 6.90 9.38 -12.03
N GLU A 19 6.14 9.97 -11.12
CA GLU A 19 5.65 9.26 -9.92
C GLU A 19 4.68 8.14 -10.31
N GLN A 20 3.75 8.40 -11.23
CA GLN A 20 2.80 7.39 -11.71
C GLN A 20 3.51 6.20 -12.38
N GLN A 21 4.51 6.47 -13.21
CA GLN A 21 5.33 5.42 -13.84
C GLN A 21 6.13 4.63 -12.81
N ALA A 22 6.74 5.30 -11.83
CA ALA A 22 7.48 4.65 -10.76
C ALA A 22 6.58 3.76 -9.91
N ILE A 23 5.41 4.25 -9.50
CA ILE A 23 4.40 3.49 -8.76
C ILE A 23 3.97 2.26 -9.57
N THR A 24 3.63 2.44 -10.84
CA THR A 24 3.19 1.33 -11.71
C THR A 24 4.26 0.24 -11.81
N ALA A 25 5.53 0.63 -11.99
CA ALA A 25 6.64 -0.32 -12.07
C ALA A 25 6.88 -1.06 -10.73
N ILE A 26 6.76 -0.36 -9.60
CA ILE A 26 6.87 -0.98 -8.27
C ILE A 26 5.74 -2.00 -8.08
N VAL A 27 4.49 -1.59 -8.31
CA VAL A 27 3.32 -2.46 -8.16
C VAL A 27 3.45 -3.72 -9.03
N GLN A 28 3.79 -3.56 -10.31
CA GLN A 28 3.95 -4.70 -11.22
C GLN A 28 5.02 -5.69 -10.74
N ARG A 29 6.16 -5.19 -10.25
CA ARG A 29 7.22 -6.07 -9.70
C ARG A 29 6.74 -6.80 -8.46
N TYR A 30 6.14 -6.09 -7.51
CA TYR A 30 5.66 -6.72 -6.27
C TYR A 30 4.51 -7.70 -6.52
N ASP A 31 3.62 -7.43 -7.47
CA ASP A 31 2.57 -8.38 -7.89
C ASP A 31 3.16 -9.65 -8.52
N GLN A 32 4.23 -9.52 -9.33
CA GLN A 32 4.91 -10.67 -9.94
C GLN A 32 5.64 -11.52 -8.90
N ASP A 33 6.28 -10.88 -7.93
CA ASP A 33 7.05 -11.52 -6.86
C ASP A 33 6.14 -12.06 -5.73
N PHE A 34 4.84 -11.75 -5.75
CA PHE A 34 3.92 -12.16 -4.69
C PHE A 34 3.58 -13.66 -4.78
N GLU A 35 4.07 -14.43 -3.81
CA GLU A 35 3.82 -15.87 -3.71
C GLU A 35 2.34 -16.20 -3.41
N GLY A 36 1.58 -15.24 -2.86
CA GLY A 36 0.17 -15.38 -2.51
C GLY A 36 -0.82 -15.10 -3.65
N LYS A 37 -0.36 -14.89 -4.88
CA LYS A 37 -1.21 -14.50 -6.03
C LYS A 37 -2.40 -15.42 -6.32
N ASP A 38 -2.34 -16.69 -5.94
CA ASP A 38 -3.45 -17.65 -6.14
C ASP A 38 -4.52 -17.59 -5.04
N ARG A 39 -4.23 -16.91 -3.92
CA ARG A 39 -5.05 -16.90 -2.69
C ARG A 39 -5.41 -15.50 -2.17
N ALA A 40 -4.74 -14.46 -2.67
CA ALA A 40 -4.96 -13.07 -2.28
C ALA A 40 -5.13 -12.16 -3.51
N GLU A 41 -5.62 -10.94 -3.25
CA GLU A 41 -5.74 -9.92 -4.29
C GLU A 41 -4.38 -9.30 -4.63
N SER A 42 -4.22 -8.88 -5.88
CA SER A 42 -3.11 -8.04 -6.30
C SER A 42 -3.20 -6.66 -5.65
N PHE A 43 -2.07 -5.95 -5.64
CA PHE A 43 -2.01 -4.59 -5.11
C PHE A 43 -2.94 -3.67 -5.91
N THR A 44 -3.93 -3.06 -5.24
CA THR A 44 -5.05 -2.39 -5.92
C THR A 44 -5.06 -0.90 -5.65
N VAL A 45 -4.61 -0.13 -6.64
CA VAL A 45 -4.68 1.34 -6.60
C VAL A 45 -5.98 1.80 -7.25
N TYR A 46 -6.72 2.68 -6.55
CA TYR A 46 -7.93 3.27 -7.09
C TYR A 46 -7.61 4.24 -8.22
N LYS A 47 -8.52 4.30 -9.20
CA LYS A 47 -8.41 5.31 -10.25
C LYS A 47 -8.52 6.69 -9.62
N PHE A 48 -7.62 7.59 -10.02
CA PHE A 48 -7.64 8.96 -9.55
C PHE A 48 -9.00 9.60 -9.83
N ASP A 49 -9.64 10.09 -8.77
CA ASP A 49 -10.91 10.80 -8.84
C ASP A 49 -10.63 12.31 -8.78
N SER A 50 -10.84 13.00 -9.90
CA SER A 50 -10.61 14.45 -9.99
C SER A 50 -11.55 15.28 -9.10
N SER A 51 -12.62 14.68 -8.55
CA SER A 51 -13.48 15.33 -7.56
C SER A 51 -12.86 15.37 -6.16
N ARG A 52 -11.89 14.50 -5.86
CA ARG A 52 -11.13 14.46 -4.61
C ARG A 52 -9.77 15.11 -4.85
N SER A 53 -9.78 16.42 -5.04
CA SER A 53 -8.64 17.19 -5.55
C SER A 53 -7.35 17.07 -4.73
N THR A 54 -7.45 16.64 -3.46
CA THR A 54 -6.30 16.45 -2.58
C THR A 54 -5.90 15.00 -2.37
N GLU A 55 -6.73 14.00 -2.71
CA GLU A 55 -6.41 12.56 -2.58
C GLU A 55 -5.73 12.08 -3.85
N ILE A 56 -4.40 12.02 -3.82
CA ILE A 56 -3.59 11.80 -5.02
C ILE A 56 -3.24 10.33 -5.25
N PHE A 57 -3.34 9.52 -4.20
CA PHE A 57 -3.11 8.09 -4.23
C PHE A 57 -4.00 7.45 -3.17
N ALA A 58 -4.75 6.42 -3.55
CA ALA A 58 -5.59 5.68 -2.65
C ALA A 58 -5.75 4.24 -3.13
N GLY A 59 -6.04 3.33 -2.21
CA GLY A 59 -6.35 1.96 -2.55
C GLY A 59 -6.55 1.09 -1.33
N ALA A 60 -6.90 -0.16 -1.60
CA ALA A 60 -7.02 -1.18 -0.60
C ALA A 60 -6.65 -2.53 -1.20
N THR A 61 -5.91 -3.34 -0.45
CA THR A 61 -5.52 -4.69 -0.86
C THR A 61 -5.95 -5.67 0.21
N LYS A 62 -6.78 -6.63 -0.20
CA LYS A 62 -7.24 -7.70 0.66
C LYS A 62 -6.15 -8.75 0.82
N LEU A 63 -5.85 -9.08 2.07
CA LEU A 63 -4.86 -10.11 2.40
C LEU A 63 -5.46 -11.52 2.24
N SER A 64 -4.60 -12.55 2.15
CA SER A 64 -5.06 -13.94 2.05
C SER A 64 -5.98 -14.29 3.21
N MET A 65 -7.14 -14.85 2.91
CA MET A 65 -7.98 -15.49 3.94
C MET A 65 -7.45 -16.90 4.18
N THR A 66 -6.46 -16.99 5.07
CA THR A 66 -5.80 -18.23 5.47
C THR A 66 -5.84 -18.34 6.99
N ASP A 67 -6.00 -19.57 7.49
CA ASP A 67 -5.95 -19.86 8.93
C ASP A 67 -4.50 -19.84 9.46
N GLN A 68 -3.51 -19.76 8.56
CA GLN A 68 -2.09 -19.67 8.89
C GLN A 68 -1.70 -18.20 9.07
N ILE A 69 -1.51 -17.79 10.33
CA ILE A 69 -1.10 -16.43 10.69
C ILE A 69 0.21 -16.03 9.99
N GLU A 70 1.14 -16.97 9.79
CA GLU A 70 2.41 -16.71 9.10
C GLU A 70 2.22 -16.24 7.66
N ASP A 71 1.31 -16.86 6.91
CA ASP A 71 0.99 -16.45 5.54
C ASP A 71 0.36 -15.05 5.51
N LEU A 72 -0.54 -14.76 6.45
CA LEU A 72 -1.15 -13.43 6.60
C LEU A 72 -0.09 -12.36 6.88
N LEU A 73 0.85 -12.64 7.79
CA LEU A 73 1.94 -11.73 8.11
C LEU A 73 2.91 -11.57 6.94
N ASN A 74 3.21 -12.64 6.21
CA ASN A 74 4.06 -12.57 5.01
C ASN A 74 3.43 -11.67 3.94
N ASP A 75 2.13 -11.84 3.67
CA ASP A 75 1.40 -10.99 2.73
C ASP A 75 1.39 -9.52 3.20
N LEU A 76 1.12 -9.30 4.49
CA LEU A 76 1.13 -7.96 5.07
C LEU A 76 2.50 -7.28 4.90
N PHE A 77 3.59 -7.96 5.31
CA PHE A 77 4.93 -7.40 5.19
C PHE A 77 5.37 -7.22 3.73
N HIS A 78 4.90 -8.07 2.82
CA HIS A 78 5.12 -7.90 1.38
C HIS A 78 4.50 -6.58 0.88
N TRP A 79 3.24 -6.32 1.21
CA TRP A 79 2.57 -5.09 0.79
C TRP A 79 3.05 -3.84 1.53
N LEU A 80 3.46 -3.94 2.79
CA LEU A 80 4.11 -2.82 3.51
C LEU A 80 5.45 -2.44 2.88
N LYS A 81 6.23 -3.42 2.39
CA LYS A 81 7.45 -3.14 1.60
C LYS A 81 7.14 -2.46 0.28
N CYS A 82 6.12 -2.92 -0.43
CA CYS A 82 5.62 -2.26 -1.65
C CYS A 82 5.25 -0.79 -1.37
N LEU A 83 4.44 -0.53 -0.33
CA LEU A 83 4.03 0.81 0.09
C LEU A 83 5.22 1.67 0.52
N THR A 84 6.25 1.08 1.11
CA THR A 84 7.48 1.79 1.51
C THR A 84 8.21 2.31 0.28
N GLU A 85 8.36 1.46 -0.74
CA GLU A 85 8.98 1.88 -1.99
C GLU A 85 8.14 2.93 -2.72
N ILE A 86 6.82 2.79 -2.73
CA ILE A 86 5.90 3.79 -3.29
C ILE A 86 6.05 5.13 -2.58
N ARG A 87 5.95 5.16 -1.25
CA ARG A 87 6.09 6.41 -0.47
C ARG A 87 7.44 7.08 -0.70
N ARG A 88 8.51 6.32 -0.86
CA ARG A 88 9.85 6.86 -1.18
C ARG A 88 9.98 7.42 -2.61
N LYS A 89 9.01 7.18 -3.49
CA LYS A 89 8.97 7.75 -4.85
C LYS A 89 7.99 8.90 -5.01
N VAL A 90 7.07 9.07 -4.07
CA VAL A 90 6.09 10.16 -4.08
C VAL A 90 6.58 11.24 -3.12
N ASP A 91 6.97 12.38 -3.68
CA ASP A 91 7.55 13.46 -2.90
C ASP A 91 6.43 14.29 -2.25
N GLY A 92 6.53 14.42 -0.93
CA GLY A 92 5.57 15.15 -0.13
C GLY A 92 4.20 14.47 -0.03
N GLY A 93 3.31 15.10 0.72
CA GLY A 93 1.97 14.60 1.02
C GLY A 93 1.87 13.89 2.36
N GLU A 94 0.66 13.92 2.90
CA GLU A 94 0.30 13.25 4.13
C GLU A 94 -0.19 11.86 3.81
N TRP A 95 0.50 10.86 4.36
CA TRP A 95 0.18 9.45 4.15
C TRP A 95 -0.53 8.87 5.35
N HIS A 96 -1.55 8.07 5.08
CA HIS A 96 -2.24 7.27 6.07
C HIS A 96 -2.34 5.83 5.57
N VAL A 97 -1.83 4.89 6.36
CA VAL A 97 -1.86 3.46 6.07
C VAL A 97 -2.40 2.76 7.30
N HIS A 98 -3.38 1.88 7.12
CA HIS A 98 -3.99 1.15 8.23
C HIS A 98 -4.43 -0.26 7.81
N LEU A 99 -4.45 -1.17 8.77
CA LEU A 99 -4.98 -2.52 8.66
C LEU A 99 -6.25 -2.58 9.50
N ASP A 100 -7.40 -2.60 8.85
CA ASP A 100 -8.70 -2.42 9.52
C ASP A 100 -8.68 -1.21 10.47
N ASP A 101 -8.72 -1.41 11.79
CA ASP A 101 -8.72 -0.33 12.79
C ASP A 101 -7.32 0.02 13.35
N ILE A 102 -6.25 -0.58 12.83
CA ILE A 102 -4.88 -0.42 13.33
C ILE A 102 -4.05 0.40 12.35
N ASP A 103 -3.64 1.59 12.77
CA ASP A 103 -2.77 2.47 11.98
C ASP A 103 -1.33 1.95 11.92
N ALA A 104 -0.79 1.86 10.71
CA ALA A 104 0.64 1.60 10.50
C ALA A 104 1.46 2.87 10.78
N VAL A 105 2.66 2.67 11.30
CA VAL A 105 3.60 3.74 11.62
C VAL A 105 4.66 3.84 10.53
N TRP A 106 5.03 5.07 10.19
CA TRP A 106 6.14 5.33 9.28
C TRP A 106 7.46 5.47 10.04
N ASP A 107 8.49 4.81 9.52
CA ASP A 107 9.87 4.91 9.95
C ASP A 107 10.72 5.35 8.74
N ASP A 108 11.52 6.40 8.87
CA ASP A 108 12.28 6.93 7.73
C ASP A 108 13.34 5.93 7.23
N GLU A 109 13.94 5.15 8.13
CA GLU A 109 14.97 4.17 7.80
C GLU A 109 14.35 2.85 7.30
N LEU A 110 13.34 2.35 8.02
CA LEU A 110 12.78 1.01 7.79
C LEU A 110 11.53 1.00 6.89
N GLY A 111 10.80 2.11 6.81
CA GLY A 111 9.54 2.22 6.07
C GLY A 111 8.29 1.98 6.92
N TRP A 112 7.22 1.51 6.29
CA TRP A 112 5.97 1.21 6.98
C TRP A 112 6.07 -0.03 7.85
N LYS A 113 5.61 0.07 9.09
CA LYS A 113 5.53 -1.03 10.06
C LYS A 113 4.22 -0.98 10.84
N MET A 114 3.74 -2.15 11.26
CA MET A 114 2.66 -2.18 12.24
C MET A 114 3.19 -1.79 13.62
N PRO A 115 2.40 -1.09 14.44
CA PRO A 115 2.81 -0.71 15.79
C PRO A 115 3.04 -1.97 16.64
N GLU A 116 4.11 -1.94 17.43
CA GLU A 116 4.33 -2.94 18.48
C GLU A 116 3.43 -2.55 19.67
N ASN A 117 2.49 -3.44 20.03
CA ASN A 117 1.63 -3.27 21.22
C ASN A 117 2.41 -3.47 22.53
#